data_AF-A0A2E1MFI1-F1
#
_entry.id   AF-A0A2E1MFI1-F1
#
_cell.length_a   1.000
_cell.length_b   1.000
_cell.length_c   1.000
_cell.angle_alpha   90.00
_cell.angle_beta   90.00
_cell.angle_gamma   90.00
#
_symmetry.space_group_name_H-M   'P 1'
#
loop_
_entity.id
_entity.type
_entity.pdbx_description
1 polymer ?
#
loop_
_entity_poly.entity_id
_entity_poly.type
_entity_poly.pdbx_seq_one_letter_code
_entity_poly.pdbx_strand_id
1 'polypeptide(L)'
;MNQATRLLSFLFSTRLTAMLFIAFSIAMAVGTFVESAHNTTTARIWIYNAWWFELMMIFFIVNFMGNIKRYRLLRWEKWPLLLLHLSWILIILGAGITRYIGFEGVMPIREGETTQQYLSEKTYLSVFVDGEIDGLPRRKLLEDDLLFAEAYNNSFNWKNDFNGIPISVSYVNFINGAEETMVEDINGDMYLKIVEAGDGNRHDHFLKMG
;
A
#
# COMPACT_ATOMS: atom_id res chain seq x y z
N MET A 1 -20.31 -35.86 17.08
CA MET A 1 -19.11 -35.43 16.33
C MET A 1 -18.51 -34.24 17.06
N ASN A 2 -17.23 -34.27 17.42
CA ASN A 2 -16.61 -33.24 18.25
C ASN A 2 -16.60 -31.87 17.53
N GLN A 3 -16.72 -30.74 18.24
CA GLN A 3 -16.83 -29.42 17.60
C GLN A 3 -15.64 -29.12 16.67
N ALA A 4 -14.43 -29.53 17.09
CA ALA A 4 -13.21 -29.41 16.30
C ALA A 4 -13.26 -30.16 14.96
N THR A 5 -13.83 -31.37 14.92
CA THR A 5 -13.93 -32.14 13.67
C THR A 5 -14.97 -31.55 12.73
N ARG A 6 -16.02 -30.91 13.26
CA ARG A 6 -17.00 -30.17 12.46
C ARG A 6 -16.36 -28.94 11.79
N LEU A 7 -15.58 -28.16 12.54
CA LEU A 7 -14.88 -26.98 12.02
C LEU A 7 -13.88 -27.35 10.92
N LEU A 8 -13.04 -28.37 11.17
CA LEU A 8 -12.08 -28.88 10.17
C LEU A 8 -12.78 -29.41 8.92
N SER A 9 -13.91 -30.09 9.07
CA SER A 9 -14.68 -30.61 7.93
C SER A 9 -15.26 -29.50 7.03
N PHE A 10 -15.56 -28.34 7.62
CA PHE A 10 -16.00 -27.14 6.90
C PHE A 10 -14.82 -26.45 6.22
N LEU A 11 -13.73 -26.23 6.96
CA LEU A 11 -12.50 -25.60 6.45
C LEU A 11 -11.88 -26.35 5.27
N PHE A 12 -12.05 -27.68 5.19
CA PHE A 12 -11.54 -28.50 4.09
C PHE A 12 -12.62 -28.89 3.08
N SER A 13 -13.70 -28.12 2.97
CA SER A 13 -14.80 -28.42 2.04
C SER A 13 -14.62 -27.72 0.70
N THR A 14 -15.06 -28.38 -0.39
CA THR A 14 -15.11 -27.78 -1.74
C THR A 14 -16.13 -26.66 -1.84
N ARG A 15 -17.17 -26.67 -0.99
CA ARG A 15 -18.13 -25.56 -0.90
C ARG A 15 -17.45 -24.29 -0.41
N LEU A 16 -16.60 -24.40 0.62
CA LEU A 16 -15.80 -23.27 1.08
C LEU A 16 -14.84 -22.81 -0.03
N THR A 17 -14.20 -23.73 -0.75
CA THR A 17 -13.34 -23.37 -1.90
C THR A 17 -14.09 -22.51 -2.92
N ALA A 18 -15.29 -22.92 -3.33
CA ALA A 18 -16.09 -22.15 -4.27
C ALA A 18 -16.48 -20.77 -3.74
N MET A 19 -16.89 -20.69 -2.46
CA MET A 19 -17.21 -19.40 -1.82
C MET A 19 -16.00 -18.48 -1.76
N LEU A 20 -14.82 -19.00 -1.41
CA LEU A 20 -13.57 -18.24 -1.39
C LEU A 20 -13.20 -17.73 -2.78
N PHE A 21 -13.34 -18.55 -3.84
CA PHE A 21 -13.09 -18.11 -5.21
C PHE A 21 -14.05 -17.00 -5.66
N ILE A 22 -15.34 -17.12 -5.36
CA ILE A 22 -16.33 -16.08 -5.69
C ILE A 22 -16.01 -14.79 -4.93
N ALA A 23 -15.74 -14.88 -3.62
CA ALA A 23 -15.38 -13.72 -2.80
C ALA A 23 -14.09 -13.06 -3.30
N PHE A 24 -13.09 -13.86 -3.66
CA PHE A 24 -11.84 -13.39 -4.24
C PHE A 24 -12.06 -12.67 -5.58
N SER A 25 -12.82 -13.26 -6.50
CA SER A 25 -13.13 -12.63 -7.78
C SER A 25 -13.91 -11.32 -7.62
N ILE A 26 -14.87 -11.26 -6.69
CA ILE A 26 -15.60 -10.02 -6.37
C ILE A 26 -14.64 -8.98 -5.77
N ALA A 27 -13.77 -9.37 -4.84
CA ALA A 27 -12.78 -8.46 -4.26
C ALA A 27 -11.84 -7.89 -5.32
N MET A 28 -11.37 -8.71 -6.27
CA MET A 28 -10.55 -8.27 -7.38
C MET A 28 -11.31 -7.29 -8.30
N ALA A 29 -12.55 -7.61 -8.66
CA ALA A 29 -13.38 -6.74 -9.51
C ALA A 29 -13.64 -5.38 -8.84
N VAL A 30 -14.02 -5.40 -7.55
CA VAL A 30 -14.22 -4.18 -6.76
C VAL A 30 -12.91 -3.39 -6.64
N GLY A 31 -11.77 -4.05 -6.42
CA GLY A 31 -10.46 -3.43 -6.38
C GLY A 31 -10.16 -2.63 -7.66
N THR A 32 -10.43 -3.21 -8.83
CA THR A 32 -10.28 -2.52 -10.12
C THR A 32 -11.16 -1.28 -10.24
N PHE A 33 -12.43 -1.35 -9.80
CA PHE A 33 -13.32 -0.18 -9.83
C PHE A 33 -12.90 0.90 -8.83
N VAL A 34 -12.47 0.51 -7.63
CA VAL A 34 -11.97 1.45 -6.61
C VAL A 34 -10.71 2.16 -7.11
N GLU A 35 -9.80 1.44 -7.75
CA GLU A 35 -8.60 2.00 -8.37
C GLU A 35 -8.95 3.03 -9.44
N SER A 36 -9.91 2.70 -10.31
CA SER A 36 -10.37 3.61 -11.37
C SER A 36 -11.12 4.84 -10.84
N ALA A 37 -11.84 4.72 -9.72
CA ALA A 37 -12.66 5.79 -9.18
C ALA A 37 -11.89 6.74 -8.24
N HIS A 38 -10.86 6.23 -7.56
CA HIS A 38 -10.09 6.98 -6.58
C HIS A 38 -8.62 7.06 -6.98
N ASN A 39 -7.87 5.99 -6.75
CA ASN A 39 -6.48 5.80 -7.16
C ASN A 39 -5.99 4.41 -6.70
N THR A 40 -4.81 4.03 -7.17
CA THR A 40 -4.07 2.82 -6.78
C THR A 40 -3.87 2.70 -5.28
N THR A 41 -3.53 3.80 -4.59
CA THR A 41 -3.27 3.80 -3.14
C THR A 41 -4.52 3.42 -2.34
N THR A 42 -5.69 3.93 -2.72
CA THR A 42 -6.96 3.63 -2.05
C THR A 42 -7.33 2.15 -2.22
N ALA A 43 -7.20 1.62 -3.43
CA ALA A 43 -7.46 0.20 -3.70
C ALA A 43 -6.52 -0.72 -2.90
N ARG A 44 -5.24 -0.34 -2.79
CA ARG A 44 -4.27 -1.04 -1.92
C ARG A 44 -4.73 -1.04 -0.47
N ILE A 45 -5.11 0.11 0.10
CA ILE A 45 -5.47 0.18 1.52
C ILE A 45 -6.76 -0.62 1.81
N TRP A 46 -7.79 -0.47 0.99
CA TRP A 46 -9.11 -1.05 1.26
C TRP A 46 -9.24 -2.53 0.93
N ILE A 47 -8.54 -2.99 -0.11
CA ILE A 47 -8.64 -4.36 -0.61
C ILE A 47 -7.32 -5.10 -0.40
N TYR A 48 -6.27 -4.71 -1.12
CA TYR A 48 -5.10 -5.57 -1.25
C TYR A 48 -4.31 -5.73 0.05
N ASN A 49 -4.13 -4.66 0.83
CA ASN A 49 -3.44 -4.65 2.12
C ASN A 49 -4.38 -4.80 3.32
N ALA A 50 -5.68 -4.98 3.07
CA ALA A 50 -6.63 -5.14 4.16
C ALA A 50 -6.47 -6.49 4.86
N TRP A 51 -6.66 -6.50 6.19
CA TRP A 51 -6.53 -7.69 7.03
C TRP A 51 -7.49 -8.82 6.62
N TRP A 52 -8.68 -8.48 6.13
CA TRP A 52 -9.69 -9.46 5.72
C TRP A 52 -9.29 -10.19 4.43
N PHE A 53 -8.61 -9.48 3.52
CA PHE A 53 -8.12 -10.07 2.27
C PHE A 53 -6.98 -11.05 2.56
N GLU A 54 -6.08 -10.67 3.48
CA GLU A 54 -5.05 -11.56 4.00
C GLU A 54 -5.63 -12.81 4.68
N LEU A 55 -6.65 -12.64 5.52
CA LEU A 55 -7.34 -13.75 6.16
C LEU A 55 -7.96 -14.71 5.13
N MET A 56 -8.54 -14.17 4.05
CA MET A 56 -9.06 -14.97 2.93
C MET A 56 -7.96 -15.80 2.25
N MET A 57 -6.77 -15.22 2.04
CA MET A 57 -5.62 -15.94 1.46
C MET A 57 -5.13 -17.07 2.37
N ILE A 58 -5.10 -16.84 3.69
CA ILE A 58 -4.77 -17.88 4.69
C ILE A 58 -5.81 -19.00 4.62
N PHE A 59 -7.11 -18.68 4.52
CA PHE A 59 -8.15 -19.69 4.37
C PHE A 59 -8.00 -20.53 3.09
N PHE A 60 -7.58 -19.92 1.97
CA PHE A 60 -7.27 -20.69 0.76
C PHE A 60 -6.14 -21.70 1.01
N ILE A 61 -5.02 -21.30 1.61
CA ILE A 61 -3.91 -22.22 1.91
C ILE A 61 -4.40 -23.38 2.78
N VAL A 62 -5.07 -23.08 3.90
CA VAL A 62 -5.57 -24.09 4.83
C VAL A 62 -6.57 -25.04 4.13
N ASN A 63 -7.46 -24.50 3.31
CA ASN A 63 -8.44 -25.28 2.54
C ASN A 63 -7.75 -26.21 1.53
N PHE A 64 -6.81 -25.70 0.72
CA PHE A 64 -6.10 -26.50 -0.28
C PHE A 64 -5.22 -27.57 0.36
N MET A 65 -4.50 -27.26 1.44
CA MET A 65 -3.72 -28.26 2.19
C MET A 65 -4.61 -29.38 2.74
N GLY A 66 -5.77 -29.03 3.32
CA GLY A 66 -6.73 -30.01 3.81
C GLY A 66 -7.33 -30.88 2.69
N ASN A 67 -7.62 -30.27 1.53
CA ASN A 67 -8.17 -30.96 0.36
C ASN A 67 -7.23 -32.05 -0.17
N ILE A 68 -5.91 -31.82 -0.14
CA ILE A 68 -4.91 -32.82 -0.56
C ILE A 68 -5.09 -34.12 0.23
N LYS A 69 -5.19 -34.03 1.56
CA LYS A 69 -5.38 -35.21 2.42
C LYS A 69 -6.79 -35.78 2.30
N ARG A 70 -7.83 -34.93 2.33
CA ARG A 70 -9.24 -35.33 2.28
C ARG A 70 -9.58 -36.14 1.02
N TYR A 71 -9.10 -35.70 -0.14
CA TYR A 71 -9.37 -36.32 -1.43
C TYR A 71 -8.28 -37.29 -1.90
N ARG A 72 -7.29 -37.56 -1.04
CA ARG A 72 -6.16 -38.48 -1.29
C ARG A 72 -5.48 -38.17 -2.62
N LEU A 73 -5.06 -36.91 -2.79
CA LEU A 73 -4.45 -36.42 -4.03
C LEU A 73 -3.00 -36.87 -4.24
N LEU A 74 -2.32 -37.36 -3.20
CA LEU A 74 -0.97 -37.94 -3.24
C LEU A 74 -0.89 -39.29 -3.97
N ARG A 75 -1.81 -39.53 -4.91
CA ARG A 75 -1.89 -40.75 -5.72
C ARG A 75 -1.42 -40.43 -7.12
N TRP A 76 -0.67 -41.36 -7.72
CA TRP A 76 -0.10 -41.16 -9.06
C TRP A 76 -1.17 -40.87 -10.10
N GLU A 77 -2.34 -41.50 -10.01
CA GLU A 77 -3.45 -41.28 -10.95
C GLU A 77 -4.06 -39.87 -10.85
N LYS A 78 -3.78 -39.14 -9.76
CA LYS A 78 -4.29 -37.79 -9.50
C LYS A 78 -3.20 -36.71 -9.55
N TRP A 79 -2.03 -37.04 -10.09
CA TRP A 79 -0.91 -36.10 -10.18
C TRP A 79 -1.27 -34.74 -10.81
N PRO A 80 -2.15 -34.63 -11.84
CA PRO A 80 -2.50 -33.32 -12.41
C PRO A 80 -3.30 -32.47 -11.41
N LEU A 81 -4.22 -33.09 -10.66
CA LEU A 81 -5.01 -32.39 -9.64
C LEU A 81 -4.13 -31.99 -8.45
N LEU A 82 -3.18 -32.86 -8.07
CA LEU A 82 -2.21 -32.55 -7.02
C LEU A 82 -1.34 -31.36 -7.42
N LEU A 83 -0.81 -31.36 -8.65
CA LEU A 83 0.00 -30.27 -9.17
C LEU A 83 -0.77 -28.96 -9.12
N LEU A 84 -2.02 -28.93 -9.58
CA LEU A 84 -2.87 -27.73 -9.51
C LEU A 84 -2.99 -27.19 -8.07
N HIS A 85 -3.24 -28.07 -7.08
CA HIS A 85 -3.34 -27.64 -5.68
C HIS A 85 -2.01 -27.09 -5.15
N LEU A 86 -0.90 -27.75 -5.48
CA LEU A 86 0.43 -27.28 -5.10
C LEU A 86 0.78 -25.94 -5.74
N SER A 87 0.40 -25.72 -7.01
CA SER A 87 0.56 -24.44 -7.69
C SER A 87 -0.20 -23.33 -6.97
N TRP A 88 -1.46 -23.53 -6.60
CA TRP A 88 -2.22 -22.53 -5.84
C TRP A 88 -1.58 -22.21 -4.50
N ILE A 89 -1.16 -23.23 -3.74
CA ILE A 89 -0.47 -23.04 -2.47
C ILE A 89 0.83 -22.24 -2.68
N LEU A 90 1.63 -22.60 -3.68
CA LEU A 90 2.89 -21.94 -3.98
C LEU A 90 2.70 -20.48 -4.43
N ILE A 91 1.70 -20.21 -5.27
CA ILE A 91 1.35 -18.85 -5.72
C ILE A 91 0.96 -17.99 -4.53
N ILE A 92 0.12 -18.49 -3.62
CA ILE A 92 -0.34 -17.72 -2.46
C ILE A 92 0.82 -17.49 -1.47
N LEU A 93 1.66 -18.50 -1.23
CA LEU A 93 2.85 -18.34 -0.41
C LEU A 93 3.84 -17.33 -1.02
N GLY A 94 4.05 -17.40 -2.33
CA GLY A 94 4.86 -16.42 -3.07
C GLY A 94 4.31 -15.00 -2.93
N ALA A 95 3.00 -14.83 -3.08
CA ALA A 95 2.34 -13.54 -2.87
C ALA A 95 2.52 -13.02 -1.43
N GLY A 96 2.46 -13.90 -0.44
CA GLY A 96 2.78 -13.56 0.96
C GLY A 96 4.22 -13.08 1.12
N ILE A 97 5.19 -13.78 0.53
CA ILE A 97 6.62 -13.36 0.56
C ILE A 97 6.78 -11.97 -0.08
N THR A 98 6.22 -11.74 -1.27
CA THR A 98 6.27 -10.43 -1.94
C THR A 98 5.65 -9.33 -1.09
N ARG A 99 4.55 -9.61 -0.38
CA ARG A 99 3.88 -8.63 0.48
C ARG A 99 4.69 -8.20 1.70
N TYR A 100 5.29 -9.14 2.43
CA TYR A 100 5.97 -8.81 3.71
C TYR A 100 7.45 -8.52 3.56
N ILE A 101 8.09 -9.07 2.52
CA ILE A 101 9.55 -9.03 2.34
C ILE A 101 9.92 -8.37 1.01
N GLY A 102 8.98 -8.22 0.08
CA GLY A 102 9.25 -7.62 -1.22
C GLY A 102 9.50 -6.11 -1.12
N PHE A 103 10.28 -5.62 -2.07
CA PHE A 103 10.50 -4.21 -2.32
C PHE A 103 9.89 -3.85 -3.67
N GLU A 104 9.04 -2.84 -3.68
CA GLU A 104 8.35 -2.36 -4.88
C GLU A 104 8.84 -0.96 -5.24
N GLY A 105 8.78 -0.65 -6.54
CA GLY A 105 9.18 0.62 -7.06
C GLY A 105 9.14 0.72 -8.58
N VAL A 106 9.40 1.91 -9.08
CA VAL A 106 9.38 2.25 -10.50
C VAL A 106 10.81 2.42 -10.98
N MET A 107 11.17 1.73 -12.06
CA MET A 107 12.45 1.87 -12.73
C MET A 107 12.20 2.40 -14.15
N PRO A 108 12.23 3.74 -14.36
CA PRO A 108 12.13 4.30 -15.69
C PRO A 108 13.40 3.97 -16.48
N ILE A 109 13.26 3.29 -17.62
CA ILE A 109 14.38 2.99 -18.52
C ILE A 109 14.05 3.60 -19.88
N ARG A 110 14.93 4.51 -20.35
CA ARG A 110 14.81 5.08 -21.69
C ARG A 110 15.42 4.14 -22.73
N GLU A 111 14.97 4.26 -23.97
CA GLU A 111 15.50 3.45 -25.07
C GLU A 111 17.02 3.68 -25.22
N GLY A 112 17.79 2.59 -25.28
CA GLY A 112 19.24 2.62 -25.37
C GLY A 112 19.97 2.87 -24.05
N GLU A 113 19.26 3.16 -22.95
CA GLU A 113 19.87 3.35 -21.63
C GLU A 113 19.79 2.08 -20.77
N THR A 114 20.67 2.01 -19.77
CA THR A 114 20.60 1.03 -18.69
C THR A 114 20.63 1.75 -17.36
N THR A 115 19.88 1.28 -16.38
CA THR A 115 19.87 1.82 -15.02
C THR A 115 19.97 0.66 -14.03
N GLN A 116 20.62 0.92 -12.90
CA GLN A 116 20.71 -0.01 -11.76
C GLN A 116 20.01 0.56 -10.52
N GLN A 117 19.23 1.63 -10.70
CA GLN A 117 18.52 2.33 -9.64
C GLN A 117 17.03 2.37 -9.97
N TYR A 118 16.20 2.25 -8.94
CA TYR A 118 14.75 2.37 -9.03
C TYR A 118 14.25 3.28 -7.91
N LEU A 119 13.14 3.96 -8.17
CA LEU A 119 12.45 4.77 -7.18
C LEU A 119 11.51 3.87 -6.39
N SER A 120 11.64 3.82 -5.06
CA SER A 120 10.73 3.03 -4.24
C SER A 120 9.30 3.55 -4.35
N GLU A 121 8.32 2.65 -4.37
CA GLU A 121 6.91 3.01 -4.32
C GLU A 121 6.47 3.42 -2.90
N LYS A 122 7.22 3.00 -1.88
CA LYS A 122 6.95 3.40 -0.50
C LYS A 122 7.19 4.92 -0.34
N THR A 123 6.20 5.58 0.23
CA THR A 123 6.34 6.97 0.67
C THR A 123 6.79 6.98 2.11
N TYR A 124 7.83 7.74 2.41
CA TYR A 124 8.38 7.87 3.76
C TYR A 124 8.10 9.27 4.28
N LEU A 125 7.74 9.36 5.57
CA LEU A 125 7.73 10.64 6.28
C LEU A 125 9.00 10.73 7.11
N SER A 126 9.91 11.61 6.68
CA SER A 126 11.16 11.89 7.37
C SER A 126 11.05 13.21 8.13
N VAL A 127 11.11 13.15 9.46
CA VAL A 127 11.12 14.32 10.34
C VAL A 127 12.53 14.52 10.87
N PHE A 128 13.14 15.65 10.48
CA PHE A 128 14.43 16.08 11.00
C PHE A 128 14.20 17.00 12.20
N VAL A 129 14.63 16.55 13.37
CA VAL A 129 14.63 17.35 14.59
C VAL A 129 16.02 17.89 14.82
N ASP A 130 16.16 19.21 14.68
CA ASP A 130 17.40 19.93 14.96
C ASP A 130 17.39 20.53 16.36
N GLY A 131 18.52 20.45 17.05
CA GLY A 131 18.71 21.09 18.33
C GLY A 131 20.16 20.99 18.80
N GLU A 132 20.44 21.54 19.98
CA GLU A 132 21.76 21.47 20.57
C GLU A 132 21.81 20.42 21.68
N ILE A 133 22.91 19.64 21.68
CA ILE A 133 23.27 18.73 22.77
C ILE A 133 24.69 19.10 23.17
N ASP A 134 24.89 19.47 24.43
CA ASP A 134 26.18 19.91 24.97
C ASP A 134 26.83 21.07 24.18
N GLY A 135 26.01 22.01 23.69
CA GLY A 135 26.47 23.19 22.92
C GLY A 135 26.92 22.88 21.48
N LEU A 136 26.69 21.65 21.00
CA LEU A 136 26.95 21.26 19.61
C LEU A 136 25.62 21.05 18.86
N PRO A 137 25.50 21.53 17.61
CA PRO A 137 24.34 21.24 16.79
C PRO A 137 24.25 19.74 16.48
N ARG A 138 23.07 19.17 16.71
CA ARG A 138 22.74 17.76 16.48
C ARG A 138 21.39 17.67 15.75
N ARG A 139 21.27 16.65 14.91
CA ARG A 139 20.05 16.33 14.17
C ARG A 139 19.64 14.91 14.48
N LYS A 140 18.36 14.70 14.78
CA LYS A 140 17.73 13.38 14.91
C LYS A 140 16.78 13.17 13.74
N LEU A 141 16.95 12.06 13.02
CA LEU A 141 16.03 11.62 11.97
C LEU A 141 15.01 10.67 12.59
N LEU A 142 13.73 10.97 12.40
CA LEU A 142 12.61 10.05 12.60
C LEU A 142 12.06 9.72 11.22
N GLU A 143 11.98 8.45 10.86
CA GLU A 143 11.52 8.02 9.55
C GLU A 143 10.63 6.79 9.68
N ASP A 144 9.53 6.77 8.93
CA ASP A 144 8.59 5.66 8.86
C ASP A 144 7.91 5.65 7.48
N ASP A 145 7.48 4.48 7.00
CA ASP A 145 6.70 4.39 5.78
C ASP A 145 5.22 4.67 6.04
N LEU A 146 4.63 5.58 5.25
CA LEU A 146 3.24 6.00 5.38
C LEU A 146 2.54 5.90 4.02
N LEU A 147 1.36 5.29 4.03
CA LEU A 147 0.44 5.27 2.90
C LEU A 147 -0.70 6.24 3.18
N PHE A 148 -0.61 7.44 2.61
CA PHE A 148 -1.69 8.41 2.65
C PHE A 148 -2.63 8.23 1.45
N ALA A 149 -3.93 8.20 1.70
CA ALA A 149 -4.94 8.26 0.64
C ALA A 149 -6.08 9.19 1.03
N GLU A 150 -6.56 9.97 0.05
CA GLU A 150 -7.65 10.93 0.24
C GLU A 150 -8.95 10.28 0.75
N ALA A 151 -9.25 9.07 0.26
CA ALA A 151 -10.42 8.31 0.68
C ALA A 151 -10.21 7.50 1.98
N TYR A 152 -9.01 7.53 2.59
CA TYR A 152 -8.71 6.77 3.80
C TYR A 152 -8.65 7.67 5.03
N ASN A 153 -9.06 7.15 6.19
CA ASN A 153 -8.92 7.86 7.47
C ASN A 153 -7.46 7.81 7.94
N ASN A 154 -6.63 8.64 7.32
CA ASN A 154 -5.22 8.78 7.68
C ASN A 154 -5.14 9.28 9.13
N SER A 155 -4.38 8.59 9.98
CA SER A 155 -4.09 9.06 11.32
C SER A 155 -2.78 8.46 11.79
N PHE A 156 -1.93 9.30 12.38
CA PHE A 156 -0.73 8.85 13.08
C PHE A 156 -0.43 9.82 14.22
N ASN A 157 0.23 9.31 15.25
CA ASN A 157 0.73 10.10 16.37
C ASN A 157 2.09 9.53 16.78
N TRP A 158 3.15 10.20 16.37
CA TRP A 158 4.50 9.89 16.81
C TRP A 158 4.82 10.72 18.05
N LYS A 159 5.26 10.03 19.10
CA LYS A 159 5.80 10.66 20.30
C LYS A 159 7.25 10.29 20.42
N ASN A 160 8.10 11.28 20.57
CA ASN A 160 9.53 11.10 20.74
C ASN A 160 10.08 12.18 21.68
N ASP A 161 11.38 12.20 21.88
CA ASP A 161 12.08 13.25 22.59
C ASP A 161 13.36 13.64 21.85
N PHE A 162 13.82 14.86 22.07
CA PHE A 162 15.14 15.30 21.69
C PHE A 162 15.76 16.04 22.87
N ASN A 163 16.86 15.50 23.41
CA ASN A 163 17.54 16.08 24.57
C ASN A 163 16.60 16.29 25.79
N GLY A 164 15.69 15.33 26.03
CA GLY A 164 14.70 15.40 27.10
C GLY A 164 13.50 16.31 26.83
N ILE A 165 13.46 17.00 25.68
CA ILE A 165 12.31 17.82 25.25
C ILE A 165 11.36 16.90 24.48
N PRO A 166 10.11 16.71 24.95
CA PRO A 166 9.15 15.85 24.27
C PRO A 166 8.68 16.49 22.96
N ILE A 167 8.58 15.67 21.92
CA ILE A 167 8.14 16.05 20.58
C ILE A 167 6.99 15.14 20.19
N SER A 168 5.95 15.71 19.59
CA SER A 168 4.84 14.96 19.03
C SER A 168 4.57 15.41 17.60
N VAL A 169 4.46 14.45 16.69
CA VAL A 169 4.08 14.68 15.29
C VAL A 169 2.76 13.96 15.06
N SER A 170 1.74 14.71 14.67
CA SER A 170 0.39 14.19 14.45
C SER A 170 -0.13 14.57 13.08
N TYR A 171 -0.91 13.66 12.49
CA TYR A 171 -1.66 13.95 11.27
C TYR A 171 -2.68 15.08 11.49
N VAL A 172 -2.78 15.99 10.51
CA VAL A 172 -3.81 17.06 10.49
C VAL A 172 -4.74 16.87 9.30
N ASN A 173 -4.21 16.91 8.08
CA ASN A 173 -4.97 16.71 6.85
C ASN A 173 -4.06 16.23 5.71
N PHE A 174 -4.65 15.63 4.67
CA PHE A 174 -3.99 15.26 3.43
C PHE A 174 -4.68 15.98 2.27
N ILE A 175 -3.92 16.74 1.49
CA ILE A 175 -4.41 17.42 0.29
C ILE A 175 -3.74 16.76 -0.91
N ASN A 176 -4.54 16.09 -1.72
CA ASN A 176 -4.06 15.43 -2.92
C ASN A 176 -3.76 16.47 -4.00
N GLY A 177 -2.57 16.41 -4.62
CA GLY A 177 -2.14 17.37 -5.64
C GLY A 177 -2.04 18.81 -5.14
N ALA A 178 -1.61 19.01 -3.89
CA ALA A 178 -1.43 20.35 -3.32
C ALA A 178 -0.48 21.19 -4.20
N GLU A 179 -0.96 22.36 -4.61
CA GLU A 179 -0.20 23.35 -5.37
C GLU A 179 -0.18 24.65 -4.56
N GLU A 180 0.99 25.26 -4.41
CA GLU A 180 1.10 26.60 -3.85
C GLU A 180 0.55 27.60 -4.88
N THR A 181 -0.60 28.19 -4.57
CA THR A 181 -1.26 29.18 -5.43
C THR A 181 -1.69 30.38 -4.62
N MET A 182 -1.89 31.49 -5.32
CA MET A 182 -2.42 32.72 -4.73
C MET A 182 -3.93 32.55 -4.48
N VAL A 183 -4.38 32.93 -3.29
CA VAL A 183 -5.80 32.99 -2.92
C VAL A 183 -6.24 34.45 -2.92
N GLU A 184 -7.45 34.73 -3.42
CA GLU A 184 -8.00 36.08 -3.40
C GLU A 184 -8.18 36.58 -1.95
N ASP A 185 -7.57 37.72 -1.64
CA ASP A 185 -7.75 38.43 -0.36
C ASP A 185 -8.04 39.90 -0.67
N ILE A 186 -9.12 40.42 -0.11
CA ILE A 186 -9.54 41.81 -0.28
C ILE A 186 -8.54 42.82 0.30
N ASN A 187 -7.70 42.37 1.24
CA ASN A 187 -6.62 43.15 1.84
C ASN A 187 -5.23 42.75 1.31
N GLY A 188 -5.17 41.88 0.31
CA GLY A 188 -3.93 41.36 -0.26
C GLY A 188 -3.23 42.35 -1.19
N ASP A 189 -1.94 42.13 -1.41
CA ASP A 189 -1.18 42.85 -2.43
C ASP A 189 -1.65 42.44 -3.85
N MET A 190 -1.59 43.35 -4.81
CA MET A 190 -1.91 43.02 -6.21
C MET A 190 -0.77 42.27 -6.88
N TYR A 191 -1.11 41.19 -7.57
CA TYR A 191 -0.17 40.39 -8.37
C TYR A 191 -0.67 40.23 -9.80
N LEU A 192 0.25 40.28 -10.76
CA LEU A 192 0.03 39.83 -12.13
C LEU A 192 0.47 38.37 -12.25
N LYS A 193 -0.46 37.48 -12.59
CA LYS A 193 -0.16 36.08 -12.93
C LYS A 193 0.10 35.96 -14.43
N ILE A 194 1.28 35.50 -14.81
CA ILE A 194 1.64 35.16 -16.19
C ILE A 194 1.76 33.65 -16.29
N VAL A 195 1.08 33.05 -17.27
CA VAL A 195 1.13 31.61 -17.53
C VAL A 195 1.89 31.38 -18.82
N GLU A 196 2.94 30.59 -18.76
CA GLU A 196 3.78 30.20 -19.87
C GLU A 196 3.68 28.68 -20.10
N ALA A 197 3.65 28.25 -21.36
CA ALA A 197 3.82 26.84 -21.73
C ALA A 197 5.19 26.70 -22.42
N GLY A 198 6.15 26.05 -21.73
CA GLY A 198 7.53 25.85 -22.18
C GLY A 198 8.00 24.44 -21.86
N ASP A 199 8.83 23.83 -22.72
CA ASP A 199 9.35 22.45 -22.56
C ASP A 199 8.28 21.36 -22.33
N GLY A 200 7.05 21.60 -22.78
CA GLY A 200 5.92 20.69 -22.60
C GLY A 200 5.25 20.75 -21.23
N ASN A 201 5.68 21.66 -20.35
CA ASN A 201 5.09 21.89 -19.02
C ASN A 201 4.52 23.31 -18.91
N ARG A 202 3.62 23.50 -17.92
CA ARG A 202 3.06 24.81 -17.57
C ARG A 202 3.91 25.46 -16.47
N HIS A 203 4.22 26.74 -16.65
CA HIS A 203 4.93 27.57 -15.68
C HIS A 203 4.05 28.75 -15.29
N ASP A 204 3.81 28.91 -13.99
CA ASP A 204 3.06 30.03 -13.43
C ASP A 204 4.04 31.02 -12.79
N HIS A 205 4.01 32.28 -13.24
CA HIS A 205 4.84 33.37 -12.73
C HIS A 205 3.95 34.40 -12.03
N PHE A 206 4.36 34.86 -10.85
CA PHE A 206 3.63 35.87 -10.07
C PHE A 206 4.49 37.11 -9.87
N LEU A 207 4.03 38.25 -10.38
CA LEU A 207 4.71 39.54 -10.25
C LEU A 207 3.91 40.47 -9.34
N LYS A 208 4.50 40.89 -8.22
CA LYS A 208 3.89 41.89 -7.33
C LYS A 208 3.81 43.23 -8.07
N MET A 209 2.67 43.90 -8.03
CA MET A 209 2.55 45.28 -8.52
C MET A 209 3.23 46.23 -7.53
N GLY A 210 4.25 46.95 -8.01
CA GLY A 210 5.04 47.93 -7.25
C GLY A 210 6.52 47.82 -7.57
#